data_AF-A0A6V8ET75-F1
#
_entry.id   AF-A0A6V8ET75-F1
#
_cell.length_a   1.000
_cell.length_b   1.000
_cell.length_c   1.000
_cell.angle_alpha   90.00
_cell.angle_beta   90.00
_cell.angle_gamma   90.00
#
_symmetry.space_group_name_H-M   'P 1'
#
loop_
_entity.id
_entity.type
_entity.pdbx_description
1 polymer ?
#
loop_
_entity_poly.entity_id
_entity_poly.type
_entity_poly.pdbx_seq_one_letter_code
_entity_poly.pdbx_strand_id
1 'polypeptide(L)'
;EKMEVKMVDFREAIKEIEPSALREIYVEVPTASWDDVGGLDEIKERLKESIEWPLNQPETFEHFGIKPPRGIVLFGAPGTGKTLIAKA
;
A
#
# COMPACT_ATOMS: atom_id res chain seq x y z
N GLU A 1 -0.85 22.35 -43.50
CA GLU A 1 -0.90 20.99 -42.89
C GLU A 1 -1.91 20.96 -41.77
N LYS A 2 -2.63 19.84 -41.62
CA LYS A 2 -3.52 19.60 -40.48
C LYS A 2 -2.73 18.85 -39.42
N MET A 3 -2.55 19.47 -38.26
CA MET A 3 -1.96 18.82 -37.09
C MET A 3 -3.04 17.94 -36.45
N GLU A 4 -2.82 16.63 -36.45
CA GLU A 4 -3.76 15.64 -35.89
C GLU A 4 -3.05 14.81 -34.83
N VAL A 5 -3.62 14.80 -33.62
CA VAL A 5 -3.10 14.02 -32.49
C VAL A 5 -3.65 12.60 -32.56
N LYS A 6 -2.75 11.61 -32.49
CA LYS A 6 -3.02 10.18 -32.54
C LYS A 6 -2.62 9.52 -31.23
N MET A 7 -3.12 8.31 -30.97
CA MET A 7 -2.77 7.58 -29.73
C MET A 7 -1.28 7.23 -29.60
N VAL A 8 -0.51 7.28 -30.69
CA VAL A 8 0.95 7.12 -30.64
C VAL A 8 1.60 8.31 -29.95
N ASP A 9 1.12 9.53 -30.20
CA ASP A 9 1.64 10.76 -29.60
C ASP A 9 1.41 10.77 -28.10
N PHE A 10 0.25 10.26 -27.64
CA PHE A 10 -0.03 10.08 -26.21
C PHE A 10 0.91 9.08 -25.54
N ARG A 11 1.21 7.95 -26.18
CA ARG A 11 2.12 6.93 -25.62
C ARG A 11 3.56 7.43 -25.55
N GLU A 12 3.96 8.29 -26.49
CA GLU A 12 5.28 8.90 -26.51
C GLU A 12 5.40 9.98 -25.43
N ALA A 13 4.38 10.83 -25.31
CA ALA A 13 4.30 11.86 -24.28
C ALA A 13 4.32 11.26 -22.85
N ILE A 14 3.65 10.13 -22.60
CA ILE A 14 3.65 9.47 -21.28
C ILE A 14 5.05 9.01 -20.82
N LYS A 15 6.03 8.86 -21.74
CA LYS A 15 7.40 8.49 -21.37
C LYS A 15 8.19 9.65 -20.76
N GLU A 16 7.88 10.88 -21.14
CA GLU A 16 8.58 12.08 -20.67
C GLU A 16 7.78 12.85 -19.60
N ILE A 17 6.47 12.65 -19.57
CA ILE A 17 5.58 13.33 -18.63
C ILE A 17 5.24 12.37 -17.49
N GLU A 18 5.58 12.74 -16.27
CA GLU A 18 5.08 12.08 -15.08
C GLU A 18 3.62 12.50 -14.84
N PRO A 19 2.64 11.56 -14.91
CA PRO A 19 1.24 11.85 -14.65
C PRO A 19 1.08 12.52 -13.28
N SER A 20 0.26 13.57 -13.21
CA SER A 20 -0.04 14.24 -11.93
C SER A 20 -0.58 13.27 -10.88
N ALA A 21 -1.26 12.19 -11.30
CA ALA A 21 -1.76 11.12 -10.44
C ALA A 21 -0.65 10.27 -9.78
N LEU A 22 0.57 10.22 -10.35
CA LEU A 22 1.70 9.49 -9.79
C LEU A 22 2.57 10.37 -8.87
N ARG A 23 2.48 11.71 -8.99
CA ARG A 23 3.27 12.65 -8.18
C ARG A 23 3.00 12.59 -6.68
N GLU A 24 1.85 12.08 -6.27
CA GLU A 24 1.49 11.94 -4.84
C GLU A 24 1.75 10.54 -4.27
N ILE A 25 2.19 9.57 -5.07
CA ILE A 25 2.56 8.24 -4.58
C ILE A 25 4.02 8.27 -4.12
N TYR A 26 4.26 8.94 -3.01
CA TYR A 26 5.51 8.75 -2.28
C TYR A 26 5.41 7.41 -1.56
N VAL A 27 6.03 6.37 -2.13
CA VAL A 27 6.34 5.15 -1.37
C VAL A 27 7.44 5.55 -0.38
N GLU A 28 7.05 6.11 0.76
CA GLU A 28 7.98 6.31 1.87
C GLU A 28 8.37 4.91 2.36
N VAL A 29 9.63 4.53 2.14
CA VAL A 29 10.19 3.35 2.82
C VAL A 29 10.12 3.66 4.31
N PRO A 30 9.34 2.88 5.08
CA PRO A 30 9.19 3.19 6.48
C PRO A 30 10.53 3.04 7.21
N THR A 31 10.80 4.00 8.09
CA THR A 31 11.97 3.98 8.97
C THR A 31 11.71 3.25 10.28
N ALA A 32 10.46 2.87 10.55
CA ALA A 32 10.05 2.14 11.74
C ALA A 32 9.78 0.68 11.39
N SER A 33 10.09 -0.21 12.32
CA SER A 33 9.83 -1.65 12.26
C SER A 33 8.79 -2.05 13.32
N TRP A 34 8.26 -3.28 13.24
CA TRP A 34 7.34 -3.82 14.25
C TRP A 34 7.91 -3.79 15.67
N ASP A 35 9.23 -3.83 15.81
CA ASP A 35 9.94 -3.81 17.10
C ASP A 35 9.99 -2.41 17.71
N ASP A 36 9.86 -1.36 16.89
CA ASP A 36 9.82 0.03 17.34
C ASP A 36 8.45 0.44 17.92
N VAL A 37 7.42 -0.39 17.71
CA VAL A 37 6.08 -0.18 18.26
C VAL A 37 5.98 -0.88 19.61
N GLY A 38 5.88 -0.14 20.71
CA GLY A 38 5.68 -0.75 22.04
C GLY A 38 4.28 -1.34 22.21
N GLY A 39 4.19 -2.61 22.63
CA GLY A 39 2.93 -3.32 22.90
C GLY A 39 2.07 -3.55 21.65
N LEU A 40 0.75 -3.52 21.81
CA LEU A 40 -0.23 -3.77 20.74
C LEU A 40 -0.04 -5.13 20.03
N ASP A 41 0.48 -6.13 20.74
CA ASP A 41 0.92 -7.41 20.15
C ASP A 41 -0.21 -8.11 19.39
N GLU A 42 -1.41 -8.13 19.95
CA GLU A 42 -2.61 -8.68 19.29
C GLU A 42 -2.92 -7.96 17.97
N ILE A 43 -2.77 -6.64 17.92
CA ILE A 43 -3.05 -5.86 16.71
C ILE A 43 -1.96 -6.09 15.68
N LYS A 44 -0.68 -6.14 16.08
CA LYS A 44 0.44 -6.45 15.19
C LYS A 44 0.25 -7.82 14.55
N GLU A 45 -0.08 -8.83 15.34
CA GLU A 45 -0.30 -10.20 14.83
C GLU A 45 -1.44 -10.21 13.82
N ARG A 46 -2.59 -9.62 14.15
CA ARG A 46 -3.72 -9.50 13.21
C ARG A 46 -3.37 -8.77 11.92
N LEU A 47 -2.55 -7.72 11.99
CA LEU A 47 -2.09 -6.98 10.80
C LEU A 47 -1.17 -7.83 9.93
N LYS A 48 -0.25 -8.60 10.53
CA LYS A 48 0.62 -9.54 9.80
C LYS A 48 -0.18 -10.63 9.11
N GLU A 49 -1.14 -11.23 9.82
CA GLU A 49 -2.03 -12.24 9.25
C GLU A 49 -2.88 -11.70 8.09
N SER A 50 -3.34 -10.45 8.22
CA SER A 50 -4.26 -9.84 7.26
C SER A 50 -3.57 -9.22 6.05
N ILE A 51 -2.31 -8.81 6.18
CA ILE A 51 -1.57 -8.09 5.13
C ILE A 51 -0.35 -8.91 4.69
N GLU A 52 0.55 -9.24 5.62
CA GLU A 52 1.85 -9.84 5.31
C GLU A 52 1.69 -11.28 4.79
N TRP A 53 0.82 -12.09 5.39
CA TRP A 53 0.62 -13.48 4.95
C TRP A 53 0.03 -13.59 3.55
N PRO A 54 -1.03 -12.84 3.16
CA PRO A 54 -1.52 -12.86 1.78
C PRO A 54 -0.48 -12.39 0.76
N LEU A 55 0.39 -11.44 1.12
CA LEU A 55 1.44 -10.94 0.24
C LEU A 55 2.61 -11.93 0.09
N ASN A 56 3.00 -12.59 1.18
CA ASN A 56 4.12 -13.53 1.18
C ASN A 56 3.72 -14.95 0.75
N GLN A 57 2.46 -15.35 0.89
CA GLN A 57 1.95 -16.69 0.57
C GLN A 57 0.63 -16.64 -0.25
N PRO A 58 0.63 -15.99 -1.43
CA PRO A 58 -0.59 -15.80 -2.22
C PRO A 58 -1.24 -17.13 -2.65
N GLU A 59 -0.42 -18.15 -2.98
CA GLU A 59 -0.90 -19.46 -3.45
C GLU A 59 -1.75 -20.18 -2.39
N THR A 60 -1.35 -20.12 -1.13
CA THR A 60 -2.08 -20.73 0.00
C THR A 60 -3.44 -20.05 0.17
N PHE A 61 -3.49 -18.71 0.12
CA PHE A 61 -4.73 -17.96 0.28
C PHE A 61 -5.70 -18.20 -0.89
N GLU A 62 -5.18 -18.31 -2.12
CA GLU A 62 -5.98 -18.65 -3.29
C GLU A 62 -6.54 -20.09 -3.21
N HIS A 63 -5.72 -21.05 -2.76
CA HIS A 63 -6.14 -22.44 -2.57
C HIS A 63 -7.29 -22.58 -1.56
N PHE A 64 -7.23 -21.86 -0.45
CA PHE A 64 -8.29 -21.85 0.56
C PHE A 64 -9.46 -20.91 0.20
N GLY A 65 -9.39 -20.19 -0.92
CA GLY A 65 -10.43 -19.23 -1.35
C GLY A 65 -10.55 -18.02 -0.43
N ILE A 66 -9.53 -17.73 0.38
CA ILE A 66 -9.52 -16.62 1.33
C ILE A 66 -9.08 -15.37 0.60
N LYS A 67 -9.96 -14.37 0.54
CA LYS A 67 -9.65 -13.08 -0.08
C LYS A 67 -9.00 -12.15 0.94
N PRO A 68 -7.86 -11.51 0.62
CA PRO A 68 -7.29 -10.51 1.49
C PRO A 68 -8.26 -9.32 1.66
N PRO A 69 -8.23 -8.65 2.81
CA PRO A 69 -9.03 -7.46 3.04
C PRO A 69 -8.61 -6.34 2.06
N ARG A 70 -9.60 -5.59 1.57
CA ARG A 70 -9.35 -4.47 0.64
C ARG A 70 -8.71 -3.25 1.31
N GLY A 71 -8.80 -3.16 2.62
CA GLY A 71 -8.27 -2.05 3.40
C GLY A 71 -8.53 -2.27 4.88
N ILE A 72 -7.72 -1.62 5.71
CA ILE A 72 -7.79 -1.69 7.17
C ILE A 72 -7.96 -0.27 7.70
N VAL A 73 -8.87 -0.10 8.67
CA VAL A 73 -9.12 1.18 9.33
C VAL A 73 -8.65 1.08 10.77
N LEU A 74 -7.67 1.90 11.14
CA LEU A 74 -7.19 2.03 12.51
C LEU A 74 -7.90 3.21 13.19
N PHE A 75 -8.63 2.95 14.29
CA PHE A 75 -9.36 3.97 15.04
C PHE A 75 -9.03 3.94 16.54
N GLY A 76 -9.20 5.07 17.22
CA GLY A 76 -8.93 5.23 18.65
C GLY A 76 -8.53 6.65 19.03
N ALA A 77 -8.43 6.92 20.34
CA ALA A 77 -8.03 8.23 20.89
C ALA A 77 -6.67 8.72 20.32
N PRO A 78 -6.40 10.03 20.27
CA PRO A 78 -5.08 10.52 19.84
C PRO A 78 -3.96 9.96 20.73
N GLY A 79 -2.78 9.71 20.15
CA GLY A 79 -1.62 9.20 20.88
C GLY A 79 -1.54 7.68 21.07
N THR A 80 -2.50 6.89 20.57
CA THR A 80 -2.51 5.42 20.73
C THR A 80 -1.67 4.64 19.69
N GLY A 81 -0.67 5.28 19.05
CA GLY A 81 0.24 4.59 18.13
C GLY A 81 -0.30 4.20 16.75
N LYS A 82 -1.52 4.61 16.36
CA LYS A 82 -2.14 4.28 15.04
C LYS A 82 -1.29 4.64 13.83
N THR A 83 -0.66 5.82 13.85
CA THR A 83 0.21 6.25 12.75
C THR A 83 1.55 5.52 12.79
N LEU A 84 2.04 5.18 13.98
CA LEU A 84 3.31 4.47 14.13
C LEU A 84 3.20 3.03 13.64
N ILE A 85 2.13 2.31 14.01
CA ILE A 85 1.87 0.93 13.56
C ILE A 85 1.49 0.84 12.08
N ALA A 86 0.96 1.91 11.48
CA ALA A 86 0.71 1.97 10.04
C ALA A 86 2.00 2.23 9.23
N LYS A 87 3.04 2.75 9.88
CA LYS A 87 4.36 2.95 9.28
C LYS A 87 5.24 1.72 9.46
N ALA A 88 5.19 1.06 10.61
CA ALA A 88 5.93 -0.18 10.89
C ALA A 88 5.52 -1.34 9.97
#